data_AF-A0AAU2V6V0-F1
#
_entry.id   AF-A0AAU2V6V0-F1
#
_cell.length_a   1.000
_cell.length_b   1.000
_cell.length_c   1.000
_cell.angle_alpha   90.00
_cell.angle_beta   90.00
_cell.angle_gamma   90.00
#
_symmetry.space_group_name_H-M   'P 1'
#
loop_
_entity.id
_entity.type
_entity.pdbx_description
1 polymer ?
#
loop_
_entity_poly.entity_id
_entity_poly.type
_entity_poly.pdbx_seq_one_letter_code
_entity_poly.pdbx_strand_id
1 'polypeptide(L)'
;MVLALPRRRVRLSERQQEVVLLTGLGYTAPEIAKELKLSLHTVRDHLSSAHAKLGTHSATAMVHAAYETGAVPEPVALATKLLFEGIQLQLLQGMSQGHDTAALAKQLGFPSRREANAECRRLLRHLKVKRRPHLMTRARQFGLLGTQCGPLNPPPP
;
A
#
# COMPACT_ATOMS: atom_id res chain seq x y z
N MET A 1 -6.51 20.04 20.21
CA MET A 1 -6.79 20.23 18.76
C MET A 1 -5.48 20.11 18.00
N VAL A 2 -5.23 18.99 17.33
CA VAL A 2 -4.06 18.85 16.43
C VAL A 2 -4.50 19.29 15.04
N LEU A 3 -4.04 20.47 14.61
CA LEU A 3 -4.23 20.96 13.24
C LEU A 3 -3.35 20.11 12.32
N ALA A 4 -3.98 19.20 11.55
CA ALA A 4 -3.30 18.51 10.47
C ALA A 4 -2.92 19.53 9.39
N LEU A 5 -1.62 19.76 9.20
CA LEU A 5 -1.10 20.59 8.11
C LEU A 5 -1.69 20.11 6.77
N PRO A 6 -1.99 21.03 5.82
CA PRO A 6 -2.52 20.64 4.52
C PRO A 6 -1.53 19.72 3.82
N ARG A 7 -1.91 18.45 3.68
CA ARG A 7 -1.16 17.42 2.95
C ARG A 7 -0.79 18.00 1.58
N ARG A 8 0.49 18.03 1.23
CA ARG A 8 0.97 18.46 -0.08
C ARG A 8 0.25 17.60 -1.14
N ARG A 9 -0.73 18.20 -1.83
CA ARG A 9 -1.57 17.47 -2.79
C ARG A 9 -0.74 17.18 -4.03
N VAL A 10 -0.37 15.92 -4.21
CA VAL A 10 0.22 15.44 -5.46
C VAL A 10 -0.92 15.28 -6.47
N ARG A 11 -0.79 15.88 -7.66
CA ARG A 11 -1.77 15.75 -8.74
C ARG A 11 -1.31 14.70 -9.77
N LEU A 12 -2.06 13.61 -9.82
CA LEU A 12 -2.00 12.63 -10.90
C LEU A 12 -2.99 13.03 -12.00
N SER A 13 -2.71 12.65 -13.25
CA SER A 13 -3.75 12.70 -14.30
C SER A 13 -4.80 11.61 -14.04
N GLU A 14 -5.98 11.74 -14.66
CA GLU A 14 -7.05 10.74 -14.53
C GLU A 14 -6.55 9.32 -14.86
N ARG A 15 -5.80 9.16 -15.95
CA ARG A 15 -5.20 7.87 -16.32
C ARG A 15 -4.18 7.36 -15.30
N GLN A 16 -3.38 8.25 -14.72
CA GLN A 16 -2.46 7.87 -13.64
C GLN A 16 -3.23 7.42 -12.39
N GLN A 17 -4.35 8.07 -12.06
CA GLN A 17 -5.22 7.67 -10.96
C GLN A 17 -5.85 6.30 -11.22
N GLU A 18 -6.39 6.06 -12.42
CA GLU A 18 -6.99 4.77 -12.82
C GLU A 18 -5.99 3.61 -12.66
N VAL A 19 -4.78 3.74 -13.22
CA VAL A 19 -3.78 2.67 -13.12
C VAL A 19 -3.32 2.44 -11.68
N VAL A 20 -3.22 3.49 -10.86
CA VAL A 20 -2.87 3.37 -9.43
C VAL A 20 -4.00 2.69 -8.65
N LEU A 21 -5.26 3.05 -8.91
CA LEU A 21 -6.43 2.43 -8.29
C LEU A 21 -6.53 0.94 -8.64
N LEU A 22 -6.40 0.57 -9.92
CA LEU A 22 -6.41 -0.84 -10.33
C LEU A 22 -5.22 -1.62 -9.73
N THR A 23 -4.05 -0.98 -9.63
CA THR A 23 -2.91 -1.57 -8.89
C THR A 23 -3.27 -1.81 -7.43
N GLY A 24 -3.93 -0.86 -6.77
CA GLY A 24 -4.49 -0.99 -5.42
C GLY A 24 -5.58 -2.05 -5.28
N LEU A 25 -6.26 -2.42 -6.37
CA LEU A 25 -7.18 -3.56 -6.42
C LEU A 25 -6.47 -4.89 -6.71
N GLY A 26 -5.15 -4.85 -6.94
CA GLY A 26 -4.32 -6.03 -7.15
C GLY A 26 -4.18 -6.46 -8.61
N TYR A 27 -4.57 -5.62 -9.56
CA TYR A 27 -4.32 -5.85 -10.97
C TYR A 27 -2.83 -5.68 -11.29
N THR A 28 -2.33 -6.51 -12.21
CA THR A 28 -1.00 -6.39 -12.80
C THR A 28 -1.02 -5.48 -14.02
N ALA A 29 0.13 -4.93 -14.44
CA ALA A 29 0.18 -4.07 -15.62
C ALA A 29 -0.44 -4.70 -16.89
N PRO A 30 -0.27 -6.01 -17.20
CA PRO A 30 -1.00 -6.65 -18.30
C PRO A 30 -2.51 -6.74 -18.10
N GLU A 31 -2.99 -6.99 -16.88
CA GLU A 31 -4.42 -7.01 -16.57
C GLU A 31 -5.02 -5.60 -16.67
N ILE A 32 -4.32 -4.58 -16.17
CA ILE A 32 -4.69 -3.16 -16.30
C ILE A 32 -4.75 -2.76 -17.77
N ALA A 33 -3.77 -3.18 -18.58
CA ALA A 33 -3.75 -2.90 -20.01
C ALA A 33 -4.98 -3.46 -20.72
N LYS A 34 -5.38 -4.69 -20.37
CA LYS A 34 -6.61 -5.31 -20.87
C LYS A 34 -7.86 -4.56 -20.40
N GLU A 35 -7.94 -4.25 -19.11
CA GLU A 35 -9.09 -3.56 -18.49
C GLU A 35 -9.33 -2.18 -19.12
N LEU A 36 -8.26 -1.40 -19.30
CA LEU A 36 -8.33 -0.04 -19.83
C LEU A 36 -8.26 0.03 -21.36
N LYS A 37 -8.11 -1.11 -22.05
CA LYS A 37 -7.90 -1.19 -23.51
C LYS A 37 -6.69 -0.35 -23.98
N LEU A 38 -5.59 -0.45 -23.26
CA LEU A 38 -4.33 0.24 -23.53
C LEU A 38 -3.21 -0.76 -23.85
N SER A 39 -2.12 -0.27 -24.44
CA SER A 39 -0.91 -1.09 -24.56
C SER A 39 -0.25 -1.30 -23.18
N LEU A 40 0.46 -2.42 -23.01
CA LEU A 40 1.26 -2.67 -21.79
C LEU A 40 2.32 -1.59 -21.58
N HIS A 41 2.88 -1.04 -22.66
CA HIS A 41 3.86 0.04 -22.59
C HIS A 41 3.24 1.32 -22.01
N THR A 42 2.08 1.73 -22.53
CA THR A 42 1.34 2.90 -22.04
C THR A 42 1.00 2.79 -20.56
N VAL A 43 0.56 1.62 -20.11
CA VAL A 43 0.30 1.39 -18.68
C VAL A 43 1.57 1.51 -17.85
N ARG A 44 2.69 0.95 -18.31
CA ARG A 44 3.99 1.08 -17.63
C ARG A 44 4.45 2.54 -17.55
N ASP A 45 4.22 3.33 -18.59
CA ASP A 45 4.57 4.76 -18.60
C ASP A 45 3.72 5.56 -17.62
N HIS A 46 2.43 5.27 -17.53
CA HIS A 46 1.56 5.86 -16.52
C HIS A 46 1.99 5.47 -15.09
N LEU A 47 2.34 4.21 -14.86
CA LEU A 47 2.86 3.74 -13.56
C LEU A 47 4.20 4.40 -13.21
N SER A 48 5.12 4.49 -14.17
CA SER A 48 6.43 5.16 -14.00
C SER A 48 6.25 6.64 -13.66
N SER A 49 5.37 7.33 -14.39
CA SER A 49 5.05 8.73 -14.12
C SER A 49 4.40 8.92 -12.74
N ALA A 50 3.51 8.00 -12.33
CA ALA A 50 2.89 8.04 -11.02
C ALA A 50 3.93 7.81 -9.91
N HIS A 51 4.83 6.83 -10.06
CA HIS A 51 5.95 6.60 -9.16
C HIS A 51 6.81 7.85 -8.97
N ALA A 52 7.20 8.49 -10.08
CA ALA A 52 8.01 9.71 -10.06
C ALA A 52 7.30 10.86 -9.34
N LYS A 53 6.01 11.11 -9.63
CA LYS A 53 5.21 12.16 -8.99
C LYS A 53 4.97 11.91 -7.50
N LEU A 54 4.82 10.64 -7.10
CA LEU A 54 4.60 10.25 -5.72
C LEU A 54 5.91 10.03 -4.93
N GLY A 55 7.06 10.07 -5.60
CA GLY A 55 8.37 9.81 -4.96
C GLY A 55 8.53 8.38 -4.45
N THR A 56 7.98 7.40 -5.16
CA THR A 56 7.95 6.00 -4.71
C THR A 56 8.68 5.09 -5.68
N HIS A 57 9.24 3.99 -5.16
CA HIS A 57 10.01 3.02 -5.93
C HIS A 57 9.42 1.60 -5.89
N SER A 58 8.25 1.43 -5.27
CA SER A 58 7.53 0.16 -5.22
C SER A 58 6.03 0.35 -5.30
N ALA A 59 5.31 -0.61 -5.89
CA ALA A 59 3.87 -0.51 -6.10
C ALA A 59 3.07 -0.40 -4.79
N THR A 60 3.54 -1.02 -3.70
CA THR A 60 2.92 -0.86 -2.37
C THR A 60 3.07 0.56 -1.86
N ALA A 61 4.28 1.12 -1.92
CA ALA A 61 4.52 2.50 -1.52
C ALA A 61 3.73 3.48 -2.38
N MET A 62 3.62 3.24 -3.69
CA MET A 62 2.84 4.08 -4.60
C MET A 62 1.36 4.13 -4.23
N VAL A 63 0.73 2.97 -4.02
CA VAL A 63 -0.69 2.91 -3.61
C VAL A 63 -0.89 3.61 -2.26
N HIS A 64 0.01 3.37 -1.30
CA HIS A 64 -0.06 4.04 0.01
C HIS A 64 0.10 5.56 -0.10
N ALA A 65 1.12 6.03 -0.82
CA ALA A 65 1.42 7.44 -1.05
C ALA A 65 0.28 8.15 -1.81
N ALA A 66 -0.36 7.47 -2.75
CA ALA A 66 -1.48 8.02 -3.49
C ALA A 66 -2.67 8.34 -2.57
N TYR A 67 -3.00 7.44 -1.64
CA TYR A 67 -4.01 7.72 -0.61
C TYR A 67 -3.51 8.75 0.41
N GLU A 68 -2.24 8.70 0.82
CA GLU A 68 -1.69 9.66 1.80
C GLU A 68 -1.70 11.10 1.28
N THR A 69 -1.40 11.30 0.00
CA THR A 69 -1.37 12.63 -0.63
C THR A 69 -2.75 13.12 -1.11
N GLY A 70 -3.78 12.26 -1.04
CA GLY A 70 -5.10 12.53 -1.62
C GLY A 70 -5.09 12.56 -3.15
N ALA A 71 -4.09 11.93 -3.77
CA ALA A 71 -3.98 11.82 -5.23
C ALA A 71 -5.03 10.88 -5.83
N VAL A 72 -5.55 9.96 -5.02
CA VAL A 72 -6.70 9.08 -5.34
C VAL A 72 -7.69 9.11 -4.17
N PRO A 73 -8.99 8.85 -4.39
CA PRO A 73 -9.98 8.84 -3.32
C PRO A 73 -9.68 7.76 -2.28
N GLU A 74 -10.03 8.04 -1.02
CA GLU A 74 -9.94 7.08 0.07
C GLU A 74 -10.81 5.85 -0.20
N PRO A 75 -10.33 4.61 0.03
CA PRO A 75 -11.16 3.45 -0.18
C PRO A 75 -12.26 3.39 0.90
N VAL A 76 -13.42 2.87 0.53
CA VAL A 76 -14.57 2.74 1.45
C VAL A 76 -14.18 1.90 2.66
N ALA A 77 -14.31 2.48 3.86
CA ALA A 77 -14.02 1.81 5.11
C ALA A 77 -14.97 0.63 5.35
N LEU A 78 -14.45 -0.46 5.93
CA LEU A 78 -15.23 -1.62 6.33
C LEU A 78 -15.67 -1.46 7.78
N ALA A 79 -16.92 -1.85 8.08
CA ALA A 79 -17.54 -1.66 9.40
C ALA A 79 -16.78 -2.34 10.54
N THR A 80 -16.03 -3.40 10.26
CA THR A 80 -15.22 -4.12 11.24
C THR A 80 -13.80 -3.57 11.23
N LYS A 81 -13.32 -3.04 12.37
CA LYS A 81 -11.90 -2.78 12.57
C LYS A 81 -11.22 -4.10 12.94
N LEU A 82 -10.28 -4.56 12.12
CA LEU A 82 -9.47 -5.72 12.49
C LEU A 82 -8.40 -5.27 13.50
N LEU A 83 -8.28 -5.99 14.61
CA LEU A 83 -7.14 -5.85 15.51
C LEU A 83 -6.04 -6.77 14.96
N PHE A 84 -4.99 -6.18 14.39
CA PHE A 84 -3.77 -6.91 14.05
C PHE A 84 -2.75 -6.75 15.17
N GLU A 85 -2.05 -7.83 15.49
CA GLU A 85 -1.07 -7.86 16.58
C GLU A 85 0.36 -7.63 16.06
N GLY A 86 1.11 -6.79 16.77
CA GLY A 86 2.59 -6.71 16.74
C GLY A 86 3.24 -6.64 15.36
N ILE A 87 4.08 -7.64 15.06
CA ILE A 87 4.99 -7.66 13.91
C ILE A 87 4.29 -7.55 12.55
N GLN A 88 3.02 -7.95 12.46
CA GLN A 88 2.22 -7.88 11.24
C GLN A 88 1.94 -6.43 10.82
N LEU A 89 1.67 -5.55 11.78
CA LEU A 89 1.50 -4.11 11.54
C LEU A 89 2.81 -3.46 11.14
N GLN A 90 3.92 -3.83 11.79
CA GLN A 90 5.25 -3.33 11.44
C GLN A 90 5.66 -3.74 10.02
N LEU A 91 5.37 -4.98 9.63
CA LEU A 91 5.62 -5.48 8.29
C LEU A 91 4.76 -4.74 7.24
N LEU A 92 3.49 -4.50 7.56
CA LEU A 92 2.57 -3.73 6.72
C LEU A 92 3.03 -2.26 6.54
N GLN A 93 3.46 -1.60 7.62
CA GLN A 93 4.02 -0.24 7.60
C GLN A 93 5.33 -0.18 6.81
N GLY A 94 6.23 -1.13 7.04
CA GLY A 94 7.47 -1.21 6.29
C GLY A 94 7.25 -1.40 4.78
N MET A 95 6.26 -2.21 4.40
CA MET A 95 5.84 -2.36 3.00
C MET A 95 5.23 -1.08 2.43
N SER A 96 4.51 -0.29 3.24
CA SER A 96 3.92 0.99 2.82
C SER A 96 4.97 2.08 2.61
N GLN A 97 6.12 1.97 3.30
CA GLN A 97 7.30 2.82 3.10
C GLN A 97 8.15 2.37 1.90
N GLY A 98 7.85 1.20 1.33
CA GLY A 98 8.50 0.68 0.14
C GLY A 98 9.72 -0.19 0.40
N HIS A 99 10.04 -0.49 1.67
CA HIS A 99 11.12 -1.41 2.00
C HIS A 99 10.91 -2.76 1.33
N ASP A 100 11.97 -3.29 0.74
CA ASP A 100 11.95 -4.67 0.26
C ASP A 100 11.91 -5.66 1.44
N THR A 101 11.57 -6.91 1.17
CA THR A 101 11.42 -7.90 2.23
C THR A 101 12.73 -8.36 2.85
N ALA A 102 13.88 -8.10 2.23
CA ALA A 102 15.17 -8.41 2.82
C ALA A 102 15.52 -7.36 3.90
N ALA A 103 15.32 -6.08 3.59
CA ALA A 103 15.46 -4.99 4.54
C ALA A 103 14.50 -5.17 5.73
N LEU A 104 13.23 -5.52 5.47
CA LEU A 104 12.26 -5.79 6.54
C LEU A 104 12.62 -7.01 7.38
N ALA A 105 13.16 -8.08 6.78
CA ALA A 105 13.61 -9.24 7.52
C ALA A 105 14.67 -8.84 8.55
N LYS A 106 15.69 -8.08 8.12
CA LYS A 106 16.75 -7.59 8.99
C LYS A 106 16.21 -6.64 10.07
N GLN A 107 15.38 -5.68 9.68
CA GLN A 107 14.85 -4.66 10.59
C GLN A 107 13.94 -5.23 11.68
N LEU A 108 13.13 -6.23 11.34
CA LEU A 108 12.15 -6.82 12.25
C LEU A 108 12.68 -8.08 12.96
N GLY A 109 13.98 -8.40 12.82
CA GLY A 109 14.60 -9.53 13.49
C GLY A 109 14.16 -10.91 12.98
N PHE A 110 13.66 -11.02 11.74
CA PHE A 110 13.37 -12.32 11.16
C PHE A 110 14.68 -13.09 10.90
N PRO A 111 14.75 -14.38 11.23
CA PRO A 111 15.90 -15.23 10.93
C PRO A 111 16.29 -15.26 9.45
N SER A 112 15.33 -15.06 8.53
CA SER A 112 15.59 -15.03 7.09
C SER A 112 14.56 -14.23 6.29
N ARG A 113 14.95 -13.83 5.06
CA ARG A 113 14.02 -13.26 4.07
C ARG A 113 12.85 -14.21 3.75
N ARG A 114 13.09 -15.51 3.80
CA ARG A 114 12.06 -16.54 3.52
C ARG A 114 10.95 -16.51 4.57
N GLU A 115 11.32 -16.34 5.83
CA GLU A 115 10.36 -16.22 6.93
C GLU A 115 9.57 -14.92 6.88
N ALA A 116 10.24 -13.80 6.62
CA ALA A 116 9.54 -12.52 6.37
C ALA A 116 8.54 -12.65 5.20
N ASN A 117 8.93 -13.30 4.10
CA ASN A 117 8.01 -13.58 2.98
C ASN A 117 6.86 -14.54 3.36
N ALA A 118 7.08 -15.49 4.29
CA ALA A 118 6.01 -16.36 4.78
C ALA A 118 4.99 -15.55 5.60
N GLU A 119 5.45 -14.60 6.41
CA GLU A 119 4.58 -13.68 7.16
C GLU A 119 3.82 -12.73 6.23
N CYS A 120 4.48 -12.16 5.20
CA CYS A 120 3.76 -11.42 4.14
C CYS A 120 2.64 -12.26 3.51
N ARG A 121 2.88 -13.55 3.27
CA ARG A 121 1.86 -14.45 2.68
C ARG A 121 0.72 -14.74 3.65
N ARG A 122 0.97 -14.78 4.95
CA ARG A 122 -0.08 -14.88 5.99
C ARG A 122 -0.95 -13.63 5.97
N LEU A 123 -0.37 -12.43 5.91
CA LEU A 123 -1.12 -11.18 5.74
C LEU A 123 -2.01 -11.18 4.49
N LEU A 124 -1.46 -11.59 3.35
CA LEU A 124 -2.21 -11.72 2.09
C LEU A 124 -3.43 -12.63 2.26
N ARG A 125 -3.26 -13.82 2.87
CA ARG A 125 -4.36 -14.75 3.11
C ARG A 125 -5.38 -14.20 4.11
N HIS A 126 -4.92 -13.60 5.20
CA HIS A 126 -5.78 -13.07 6.25
C HIS A 126 -6.68 -11.94 5.72
N LEU A 127 -6.11 -11.03 4.92
CA LEU A 127 -6.84 -9.96 4.24
C LEU A 127 -7.52 -10.41 2.94
N LYS A 128 -7.46 -11.70 2.60
CA LYS A 128 -8.05 -12.32 1.39
C LYS A 128 -7.66 -11.60 0.10
N VAL A 129 -6.40 -11.16 0.00
CA VAL A 129 -5.84 -10.51 -1.19
C VAL A 129 -4.74 -11.34 -1.81
N LYS A 130 -4.63 -11.29 -3.13
CA LYS A 130 -3.63 -12.07 -3.88
C LYS A 130 -2.29 -11.34 -4.04
N ARG A 131 -2.29 -10.01 -3.98
CA ARG A 131 -1.14 -9.17 -4.35
C ARG A 131 -0.85 -8.12 -3.28
N ARG A 132 0.43 -7.81 -3.12
CA ARG A 132 0.93 -6.89 -2.09
C ARG A 132 0.38 -5.47 -2.19
N PRO A 133 0.25 -4.82 -3.37
CA PRO A 133 -0.31 -3.47 -3.43
C PRO A 133 -1.73 -3.39 -2.90
N HIS A 134 -2.54 -4.44 -3.12
CA HIS A 134 -3.89 -4.55 -2.58
C HIS A 134 -3.94 -4.72 -1.05
N LEU A 135 -2.83 -5.11 -0.40
CA LEU A 135 -2.77 -5.02 1.07
C LEU A 135 -2.94 -3.59 1.54
N MET A 136 -2.41 -2.59 0.83
CA MET A 136 -2.47 -1.19 1.27
C MET A 136 -3.91 -0.68 1.26
N THR A 137 -4.65 -1.00 0.19
CA THR A 137 -6.07 -0.67 0.09
C THR A 137 -6.86 -1.38 1.19
N ARG A 138 -6.71 -2.70 1.36
CA ARG A 138 -7.41 -3.44 2.45
C ARG A 138 -7.05 -2.92 3.83
N ALA A 139 -5.76 -2.70 4.09
CA ALA A 139 -5.29 -2.16 5.35
C ALA A 139 -5.96 -0.84 5.69
N ARG A 140 -6.10 0.05 4.71
CA ARG A 140 -6.77 1.33 4.87
C ARG A 140 -8.28 1.17 5.09
N GLN A 141 -8.93 0.27 4.36
CA GLN A 141 -10.34 -0.08 4.58
C GLN A 141 -10.61 -0.60 6.00
N PHE A 142 -9.66 -1.33 6.59
CA PHE A 142 -9.72 -1.83 7.97
C PHE A 142 -9.19 -0.82 9.01
N GLY A 143 -8.77 0.38 8.61
CA GLY A 143 -8.26 1.42 9.50
C GLY A 143 -6.88 1.12 10.12
N LEU A 144 -6.05 0.29 9.46
CA LEU A 144 -4.70 -0.10 9.89
C LEU A 144 -3.60 0.84 9.38
N LEU A 145 -3.89 1.59 8.32
CA LEU A 145 -2.99 2.58 7.72
C LEU A 145 -3.77 3.88 7.45
N GLY A 146 -3.10 5.03 7.56
CA GLY A 146 -3.67 6.36 7.35
C GLY A 146 -4.09 7.08 8.64
N THR A 147 -4.67 8.27 8.50
CA THR A 147 -5.04 9.19 9.60
C THR A 147 -6.14 8.68 10.55
N GLN A 148 -6.73 7.52 10.25
CA GLN A 148 -7.73 6.87 11.11
C GLN A 148 -7.15 5.70 11.94
N CYS A 149 -5.84 5.49 11.87
CA CYS A 149 -5.13 4.61 12.79
C CYS A 149 -5.20 5.25 14.19
N GLY A 150 -5.90 4.61 15.13
CA GLY A 150 -5.80 4.98 16.55
C GLY A 150 -4.34 4.84 17.01
N PRO A 151 -3.95 5.47 18.14
CA PRO A 151 -2.56 5.42 18.60
C PRO A 151 -2.07 3.97 18.67
N LEU A 152 -1.00 3.68 17.93
CA LEU A 152 -0.29 2.41 18.04
C LEU A 152 0.21 2.31 19.48
N ASN A 153 -0.31 1.33 20.24
CA ASN A 153 0.26 1.02 21.54
C ASN A 153 1.76 0.74 21.36
N PRO A 154 2.64 1.31 22.22
CA PRO A 154 4.05 1.00 22.17
C PRO A 154 4.27 -0.51 22.41
N PRO A 155 5.36 -1.09 21.87
CA PRO A 155 5.67 -2.50 22.11
C PRO A 155 5.79 -2.76 23.63
N PRO A 156 5.38 -3.95 24.12
CA PRO A 156 5.61 -4.29 25.52
C PRO A 156 7.11 -4.29 25.84
N PRO A 157 7.48 -3.95 27.08
CA PRO A 157 8.88 -3.84 27.53
C PRO A 157 9.65 -5.15 27.37
#